data_AF-A0A2E2QDE3-F1
#
_entry.id   AF-A0A2E2QDE3-F1
#
_cell.length_a   1.000
_cell.length_b   1.000
_cell.length_c   1.000
_cell.angle_alpha   90.00
_cell.angle_beta   90.00
_cell.angle_gamma   90.00
#
_symmetry.space_group_name_H-M   'P 1'
#
loop_
_entity.id
_entity.type
_entity.pdbx_description
1 polymer ?
#
loop_
_entity_poly.entity_id
_entity_poly.type
_entity_poly.pdbx_seq_one_letter_code
_entity_poly.pdbx_strand_id
1 'polypeptide(L)'
;MRLFNYEFICSSILRFRRFIWNLFFSGNFKKFGKGATVCKPLKLHGLKYIELHDKVFIQDLSWLLAFKNSENEPILTIKEKTYIGHFAHIVAIKEIIIGKNVLIADKVYISDNIHDYSSIKIPIKDQKIKFKSKVCIGDNSWIGENVSIIGASIGKNCIIGANSVVTKDIPKYSIAVGSPASVIKRYDFDIQKWVKI
;
A
#
# COMPACT_ATOMS: atom_id res chain seq x y z
N MET A 1 11.43 -37.40 9.69
CA MET A 1 11.33 -37.08 8.25
C MET A 1 11.69 -35.61 8.08
N ARG A 2 12.76 -35.30 7.32
CA ARG A 2 13.48 -34.00 7.31
C ARG A 2 12.66 -32.85 6.71
N LEU A 3 12.07 -31.98 7.55
CA LEU A 3 11.53 -30.67 7.13
C LEU A 3 12.63 -29.59 6.97
N PHE A 4 13.85 -29.86 7.45
CA PHE A 4 14.95 -28.89 7.50
C PHE A 4 15.55 -28.48 6.13
N ASN A 5 15.26 -29.20 5.04
CA ASN A 5 15.83 -28.89 3.72
C ASN A 5 14.89 -28.08 2.80
N TYR A 6 13.56 -28.17 2.95
CA TYR A 6 12.65 -27.50 2.03
C TYR A 6 12.61 -25.99 2.25
N GLU A 7 12.47 -25.54 3.50
CA GLU A 7 12.47 -24.10 3.84
C GLU A 7 13.82 -23.44 3.49
N PHE A 8 14.94 -24.12 3.72
CA PHE A 8 16.27 -23.59 3.44
C PHE A 8 16.55 -23.46 1.92
N ILE A 9 16.18 -24.48 1.13
CA ILE A 9 16.32 -24.46 -0.34
C ILE A 9 15.39 -23.40 -0.94
N CYS A 10 14.12 -23.34 -0.50
CA CYS A 10 13.21 -22.26 -0.87
C CYS A 10 13.79 -20.89 -0.52
N SER A 11 14.37 -20.72 0.68
CA SER A 11 14.96 -19.44 1.09
C SER A 11 16.15 -19.04 0.22
N SER A 12 16.98 -20.01 -0.20
CA SER A 12 18.18 -19.77 -1.01
C SER A 12 17.83 -19.45 -2.46
N ILE A 13 16.86 -20.16 -3.03
CA ILE A 13 16.30 -19.86 -4.36
C ILE A 13 15.59 -18.50 -4.35
N LEU A 14 14.83 -18.19 -3.30
CA LEU A 14 14.19 -16.88 -3.15
C LEU A 14 15.23 -15.77 -3.03
N ARG A 15 16.31 -15.97 -2.27
CA ARG A 15 17.43 -15.01 -2.19
C ARG A 15 18.09 -14.79 -3.54
N PHE A 16 18.37 -15.85 -4.29
CA PHE A 16 18.98 -15.74 -5.62
C PHE A 16 18.03 -15.04 -6.61
N ARG A 17 16.74 -15.41 -6.64
CA ARG A 17 15.74 -14.74 -7.49
C ARG A 17 15.57 -13.26 -7.12
N ARG A 18 15.59 -12.92 -5.83
CA ARG A 18 15.59 -11.53 -5.36
C ARG A 18 16.83 -10.78 -5.80
N PHE A 19 18.00 -11.41 -5.73
CA PHE A 19 19.25 -10.81 -6.21
C PHE A 19 19.17 -10.48 -7.71
N ILE A 20 18.77 -11.45 -8.53
CA ILE A 20 18.58 -11.26 -9.97
C ILE A 20 17.53 -10.18 -10.26
N TRP A 21 16.37 -10.22 -9.58
CA TRP A 21 15.34 -9.21 -9.75
C TRP A 21 15.84 -7.80 -9.42
N ASN A 22 16.54 -7.65 -8.29
CA ASN A 22 17.11 -6.37 -7.89
C ASN A 22 18.14 -5.88 -8.90
N LEU A 23 18.96 -6.77 -9.47
CA LEU A 23 19.96 -6.41 -10.48
C LEU A 23 19.32 -5.79 -11.74
N PHE A 24 18.21 -6.34 -12.22
CA PHE A 24 17.59 -5.89 -13.48
C PHE A 24 16.58 -4.75 -13.32
N PHE A 25 15.88 -4.66 -12.19
CA PHE A 25 14.72 -3.76 -12.07
C PHE A 25 14.91 -2.58 -11.12
N SER A 26 15.86 -2.64 -10.18
CA SER A 26 16.04 -1.58 -9.18
C SER A 26 16.38 -0.21 -9.78
N GLY A 27 17.19 -0.18 -10.85
CA GLY A 27 17.61 1.05 -11.53
C GLY A 27 16.48 1.80 -12.26
N ASN A 28 15.33 1.16 -12.48
CA ASN A 28 14.17 1.80 -13.13
C ASN A 28 13.29 2.56 -12.14
N PHE A 29 13.44 2.32 -10.84
CA PHE A 29 12.68 3.03 -9.81
C PHE A 29 13.26 4.44 -9.62
N LYS A 30 12.40 5.38 -9.23
CA LYS A 30 12.86 6.70 -8.79
C LYS A 30 13.84 6.58 -7.61
N LYS A 31 13.54 5.66 -6.71
CA LYS A 31 14.42 5.26 -5.60
C LYS A 31 14.19 3.79 -5.27
N PHE A 32 15.28 3.06 -5.07
CA PHE A 32 15.25 1.68 -4.59
C PHE A 32 16.26 1.52 -3.45
N GLY A 33 15.75 1.56 -2.22
CA GLY A 33 16.55 1.58 -1.00
C GLY A 33 17.27 0.28 -0.71
N LYS A 34 18.23 0.33 0.22
CA LYS A 34 19.03 -0.83 0.61
C LYS A 34 18.14 -1.91 1.22
N GLY A 35 18.21 -3.11 0.66
CA GLY A 35 17.41 -4.25 1.11
C GLY A 35 15.91 -4.12 0.80
N ALA A 36 15.51 -3.14 -0.02
CA ALA A 36 14.16 -3.13 -0.59
C ALA A 36 13.99 -4.36 -1.51
N THR A 37 12.78 -4.90 -1.57
CA THR A 37 12.47 -6.09 -2.36
C THR A 37 11.04 -6.01 -2.87
N VAL A 38 10.86 -6.37 -4.14
CA VAL A 38 9.55 -6.64 -4.74
C VAL A 38 9.56 -8.06 -5.28
N CYS A 39 8.75 -8.94 -4.70
CA CYS A 39 8.69 -10.35 -5.10
C CYS A 39 7.65 -10.51 -6.23
N LYS A 40 8.05 -11.09 -7.36
CA LYS A 40 7.19 -11.49 -8.51
C LYS A 40 5.93 -10.61 -8.69
N PRO A 41 6.07 -9.31 -8.99
CA PRO A 41 4.92 -8.43 -9.12
C PRO A 41 4.07 -8.89 -10.30
N LEU A 42 2.74 -8.77 -10.17
CA LEU A 42 1.82 -9.01 -11.27
C LEU A 42 1.99 -7.92 -12.34
N LYS A 43 2.12 -6.67 -11.90
CA LYS A 43 2.30 -5.53 -12.81
C LYS A 43 2.97 -4.35 -12.10
N LEU A 44 3.92 -3.73 -12.79
CA LEU A 44 4.59 -2.51 -12.37
C LEU A 44 4.48 -1.47 -13.50
N HIS A 45 4.11 -0.25 -13.16
CA HIS A 45 4.03 0.85 -14.13
C HIS A 45 4.48 2.17 -13.50
N GLY A 46 5.20 2.97 -14.28
CA GLY A 46 5.69 4.27 -13.83
C GLY A 46 6.76 4.16 -12.76
N LEU A 47 7.70 3.21 -12.88
CA LEU A 47 8.77 2.98 -11.88
C LEU A 47 9.56 4.26 -11.55
N LYS A 48 9.80 5.13 -12.54
CA LYS A 48 10.42 6.46 -12.36
C LYS A 48 9.65 7.42 -11.43
N TYR A 49 8.46 7.03 -10.99
CA TYR A 49 7.58 7.73 -10.05
C TYR A 49 7.34 6.93 -8.76
N ILE A 50 8.09 5.85 -8.54
CA ILE A 50 7.96 4.99 -7.36
C ILE A 50 9.25 5.05 -6.56
N GLU A 51 9.11 5.38 -5.28
CA GLU A 51 10.20 5.42 -4.31
C GLU A 51 9.99 4.31 -3.28
N LEU A 52 10.87 3.31 -3.29
CA LEU A 52 10.97 2.30 -2.26
C LEU A 52 12.16 2.64 -1.37
N HIS A 53 11.92 2.87 -0.08
CA HIS A 53 12.98 3.13 0.88
C HIS A 53 13.59 1.84 1.45
N ASP A 54 14.56 1.98 2.34
CA ASP A 54 15.32 0.87 2.88
C ASP A 54 14.43 -0.18 3.55
N LYS A 55 14.70 -1.45 3.25
CA LYS A 55 14.02 -2.61 3.85
C LYS A 55 12.50 -2.62 3.62
N VAL A 56 12.00 -1.97 2.57
CA VAL A 56 10.64 -2.19 2.07
C VAL A 56 10.53 -3.61 1.52
N PHE A 57 9.49 -4.34 1.91
CA PHE A 57 9.27 -5.70 1.46
C PHE A 57 7.88 -5.86 0.88
N ILE A 58 7.80 -6.15 -0.42
CA ILE A 58 6.55 -6.34 -1.15
C ILE A 58 6.48 -7.79 -1.65
N GLN A 59 5.38 -8.45 -1.33
CA GLN A 59 5.15 -9.86 -1.64
C GLN A 59 4.63 -10.12 -3.07
N ASP A 60 4.55 -11.41 -3.41
CA ASP A 60 4.15 -11.90 -4.73
C ASP A 60 2.82 -11.31 -5.22
N LEU A 61 2.76 -11.08 -6.53
CA LEU A 61 1.57 -10.69 -7.28
C LEU A 61 1.01 -9.31 -6.90
N SER A 62 1.85 -8.44 -6.32
CA SER A 62 1.52 -7.02 -6.16
C SER A 62 1.34 -6.31 -7.50
N TRP A 63 0.45 -5.33 -7.54
CA TRP A 63 0.23 -4.45 -8.67
C TRP A 63 0.48 -2.99 -8.26
N LEU A 64 1.58 -2.39 -8.71
CA LEU A 64 1.94 -1.01 -8.42
C LEU A 64 1.83 -0.15 -9.69
N LEU A 65 1.00 0.88 -9.64
CA LEU A 65 0.80 1.84 -10.73
C LEU A 65 1.06 3.26 -10.22
N ALA A 66 2.06 3.92 -10.79
CA ALA A 66 2.20 5.38 -10.70
C ALA A 66 1.99 5.96 -12.10
N PHE A 67 0.76 6.44 -12.37
CA PHE A 67 0.31 6.79 -13.71
C PHE A 67 0.14 8.31 -13.86
N LYS A 68 0.79 8.89 -14.87
CA LYS A 68 0.67 10.33 -15.16
C LYS A 68 -0.64 10.58 -15.92
N ASN A 69 -1.62 11.13 -15.22
CA ASN A 69 -2.96 11.48 -15.73
C ASN A 69 -3.16 13.01 -15.89
N SER A 70 -2.19 13.81 -15.46
CA SER A 70 -2.26 15.27 -15.52
C SER A 70 -0.88 15.85 -15.83
N GLU A 71 -0.78 17.17 -15.90
CA GLU A 71 0.52 17.85 -16.05
C GLU A 71 1.49 17.47 -14.93
N ASN A 72 0.98 17.32 -13.71
CA ASN A 72 1.76 16.94 -12.54
C ASN A 72 2.21 15.48 -12.61
N GLU A 73 3.46 15.23 -12.25
CA GLU A 73 3.99 13.88 -12.13
C GLU A 73 3.42 13.19 -10.88
N PRO A 74 3.01 11.91 -10.98
CA PRO A 74 2.57 11.16 -9.82
C PRO A 74 3.78 10.81 -8.94
N ILE A 75 3.50 10.48 -7.68
CA ILE A 75 4.50 9.87 -6.80
C ILE A 75 3.85 8.80 -5.91
N LEU A 76 4.47 7.62 -5.85
CA LEU A 76 4.20 6.59 -4.87
C LEU A 76 5.44 6.40 -4.01
N THR A 77 5.38 6.83 -2.75
CA THR A 77 6.49 6.67 -1.79
C THR A 77 6.13 5.63 -0.74
N ILE A 78 7.00 4.64 -0.55
CA ILE A 78 6.88 3.61 0.48
C ILE A 78 8.12 3.72 1.37
N LYS A 79 7.92 4.12 2.62
CA LYS A 79 9.01 4.40 3.57
C LYS A 79 9.55 3.12 4.22
N GLU A 80 10.63 3.31 4.99
CA GLU A 80 11.49 2.23 5.46
C GLU A 80 10.74 1.18 6.29
N LYS A 81 11.20 -0.08 6.18
CA LYS A 81 10.74 -1.22 6.98
C LYS A 81 9.24 -1.53 6.86
N THR A 82 8.58 -1.04 5.83
CA THR A 82 7.18 -1.34 5.55
C THR A 82 7.06 -2.67 4.82
N TYR A 83 6.11 -3.49 5.27
CA TYR A 83 5.76 -4.78 4.69
C TYR A 83 4.43 -4.67 3.95
N ILE A 84 4.37 -5.22 2.75
CA ILE A 84 3.17 -5.28 1.92
C ILE A 84 2.93 -6.73 1.50
N GLY A 85 1.74 -7.23 1.87
CA GLY A 85 1.27 -8.57 1.59
C GLY A 85 1.01 -8.86 0.12
N HIS A 86 0.64 -10.12 -0.15
CA HIS A 86 0.37 -10.62 -1.49
C HIS A 86 -0.81 -9.90 -2.12
N PHE A 87 -0.83 -9.79 -3.45
CA PHE A 87 -1.96 -9.22 -4.21
C PHE A 87 -2.33 -7.77 -3.85
N ALA A 88 -1.44 -7.02 -3.19
CA ALA A 88 -1.69 -5.61 -2.94
C ALA A 88 -1.78 -4.83 -4.27
N HIS A 89 -2.78 -3.98 -4.41
CA HIS A 89 -3.01 -3.16 -5.60
C HIS A 89 -2.98 -1.68 -5.22
N ILE A 90 -1.97 -0.96 -5.71
CA ILE A 90 -1.71 0.44 -5.34
C ILE A 90 -1.67 1.29 -6.60
N VAL A 91 -2.53 2.32 -6.67
CA VAL A 91 -2.70 3.18 -7.85
C VAL A 91 -2.57 4.65 -7.43
N ALA A 92 -1.44 5.25 -7.76
CA ALA A 92 -1.18 6.68 -7.57
C ALA A 92 -1.27 7.41 -8.93
N ILE A 93 -2.12 8.43 -9.03
CA ILE A 93 -2.11 9.36 -10.17
C ILE A 93 -1.59 10.75 -9.80
N LYS A 94 -1.48 11.03 -8.50
CA LYS A 94 -0.90 12.27 -7.97
C LYS A 94 0.02 11.98 -6.79
N GLU A 95 -0.47 11.43 -5.68
CA GLU A 95 0.35 11.24 -4.49
C GLU A 95 -0.21 10.20 -3.50
N ILE A 96 0.57 9.13 -3.31
CA ILE A 96 0.37 8.15 -2.23
C ILE A 96 1.65 8.03 -1.42
N ILE A 97 1.55 8.18 -0.10
CA ILE A 97 2.67 8.04 0.84
C ILE A 97 2.31 6.98 1.89
N ILE A 98 3.11 5.91 1.94
CA ILE A 98 3.03 4.89 2.98
C ILE A 98 4.20 5.11 3.94
N GLY A 99 3.86 5.30 5.22
CA GLY A 99 4.79 5.60 6.31
C GLY A 99 5.76 4.47 6.64
N LYS A 100 6.51 4.66 7.72
CA LYS A 100 7.52 3.72 8.24
C LYS A 100 6.87 2.62 9.06
N ASN A 101 7.46 1.42 9.01
CA ASN A 101 7.00 0.25 9.79
C ASN A 101 5.49 -0.03 9.64
N VAL A 102 4.91 0.27 8.48
CA VAL A 102 3.51 -0.05 8.22
C VAL A 102 3.42 -1.53 7.86
N LEU A 103 2.44 -2.22 8.45
CA LEU A 103 2.11 -3.58 8.08
C LEU A 103 0.84 -3.55 7.22
N ILE A 104 0.97 -3.92 5.95
CA ILE A 104 -0.16 -4.05 5.02
C ILE A 104 -0.35 -5.55 4.75
N ALA A 105 -1.50 -6.09 5.11
CA ALA A 105 -1.85 -7.48 4.86
C ALA A 105 -2.15 -7.74 3.38
N ASP A 106 -2.53 -8.98 3.06
CA ASP A 106 -2.80 -9.39 1.69
C ASP A 106 -4.06 -8.71 1.10
N LYS A 107 -4.11 -8.62 -0.23
CA LYS A 107 -5.28 -8.18 -1.01
C LYS A 107 -5.77 -6.76 -0.69
N VAL A 108 -4.89 -5.89 -0.17
CA VAL A 108 -5.23 -4.49 0.11
C VAL A 108 -5.22 -3.67 -1.18
N TYR A 109 -6.27 -2.88 -1.39
CA TYR A 109 -6.38 -1.91 -2.47
C TYR A 109 -6.19 -0.49 -1.94
N ILE A 110 -5.36 0.32 -2.60
CA ILE A 110 -5.07 1.71 -2.23
C ILE A 110 -5.09 2.58 -3.49
N SER A 111 -5.93 3.61 -3.51
CA SER A 111 -5.97 4.58 -4.60
C SER A 111 -6.18 6.02 -4.13
N ASP A 112 -5.56 6.95 -4.83
CA ASP A 112 -5.79 8.40 -4.68
C ASP A 112 -6.83 8.94 -5.69
N ASN A 113 -7.49 8.03 -6.41
CA ASN A 113 -8.31 8.33 -7.57
C ASN A 113 -9.56 7.45 -7.67
N ILE A 114 -10.45 7.89 -8.55
CA ILE A 114 -11.68 7.21 -8.96
C ILE A 114 -11.90 7.44 -10.45
N HIS A 115 -12.76 6.67 -11.09
CA HIS A 115 -13.31 7.05 -12.39
C HIS A 115 -14.30 8.21 -12.22
N ASP A 116 -14.33 9.12 -13.19
CA ASP A 116 -15.42 10.06 -13.33
C ASP A 116 -16.72 9.30 -13.63
N TYR A 117 -17.82 9.84 -13.13
CA TYR A 117 -19.16 9.30 -13.25
C TYR A 117 -20.20 10.41 -13.50
N SER A 118 -19.74 11.64 -13.78
CA SER A 118 -20.61 12.81 -13.95
C SER A 118 -21.46 12.76 -15.22
N SER A 119 -21.03 12.05 -16.27
CA SER A 119 -21.80 11.90 -17.50
C SER A 119 -22.44 10.51 -17.57
N ILE A 120 -23.77 10.45 -17.65
CA ILE A 120 -24.48 9.19 -17.92
C ILE A 120 -24.48 8.80 -19.40
N LYS A 121 -24.00 9.69 -20.29
CA LYS A 121 -23.96 9.49 -21.74
C LYS A 121 -22.70 8.77 -22.22
N ILE A 122 -21.67 8.68 -21.38
CA ILE A 122 -20.38 8.08 -21.69
C ILE A 122 -20.19 6.88 -20.76
N PRO A 123 -19.89 5.67 -21.25
CA PRO A 123 -19.59 4.53 -20.37
C PRO A 123 -18.46 4.86 -19.39
N ILE A 124 -18.57 4.44 -18.12
CA ILE A 124 -17.60 4.77 -17.05
C ILE A 124 -16.15 4.46 -17.46
N LYS A 125 -15.93 3.35 -18.17
CA LYS A 125 -14.60 2.94 -18.66
C LYS A 125 -13.95 3.94 -19.63
N ASP A 126 -14.77 4.74 -20.33
CA ASP A 126 -14.34 5.75 -21.31
C ASP A 126 -14.32 7.16 -20.69
N GLN A 127 -14.77 7.29 -19.44
CA GLN A 127 -14.66 8.53 -18.68
C GLN A 127 -13.27 8.68 -18.04
N LYS A 128 -12.88 9.93 -17.79
CA LYS A 128 -11.56 10.27 -17.24
C LYS A 128 -11.37 9.69 -15.84
N ILE A 129 -10.13 9.37 -15.49
CA ILE A 129 -9.77 9.12 -14.10
C ILE A 129 -9.66 10.48 -13.39
N LYS A 130 -10.29 10.64 -12.23
CA LYS A 130 -10.27 11.84 -11.40
C LYS A 130 -9.46 11.59 -10.14
N PHE A 131 -8.61 12.56 -9.80
CA PHE A 131 -7.99 12.60 -8.48
C PHE A 131 -9.07 12.85 -7.43
N LYS A 132 -9.11 12.00 -6.39
CA LYS A 132 -10.06 12.10 -5.30
C LYS A 132 -9.45 12.85 -4.12
N SER A 133 -8.35 12.34 -3.59
CA SER A 133 -7.60 12.97 -2.50
C SER A 133 -6.25 12.29 -2.35
N LYS A 134 -5.30 13.00 -1.73
CA LYS A 134 -4.00 12.45 -1.34
C LYS A 134 -4.23 11.33 -0.32
N VAL A 135 -3.47 10.24 -0.46
CA VAL A 135 -3.50 9.13 0.51
C VAL A 135 -2.19 9.07 1.27
N CYS A 136 -2.27 9.30 2.58
CA CYS A 136 -1.17 9.08 3.51
C CYS A 136 -1.54 7.94 4.47
N ILE A 137 -0.68 6.95 4.63
CA ILE A 137 -0.79 5.96 5.72
C ILE A 137 0.33 6.25 6.71
N GLY A 138 -0.03 6.67 7.92
CA GLY A 138 0.92 7.07 8.95
C GLY A 138 1.70 5.90 9.53
N ASP A 139 2.88 6.21 10.07
CA ASP A 139 3.84 5.24 10.63
C ASP A 139 3.21 4.28 11.64
N ASN A 140 3.74 3.05 11.70
CA ASN A 140 3.36 1.98 12.63
C ASN A 140 1.87 1.57 12.57
N SER A 141 1.19 1.86 11.46
CA SER A 141 -0.20 1.44 11.27
C SER A 141 -0.27 0.00 10.75
N TRP A 142 -1.39 -0.67 11.04
CA TRP A 142 -1.72 -1.97 10.48
C TRP A 142 -2.98 -1.88 9.61
N ILE A 143 -2.88 -2.37 8.39
CA ILE A 143 -3.97 -2.46 7.43
C ILE A 143 -4.33 -3.94 7.27
N GLY A 144 -5.52 -4.31 7.72
CA GLY A 144 -6.04 -5.69 7.66
C GLY A 144 -6.25 -6.19 6.23
N GLU A 145 -6.40 -7.52 6.10
CA GLU A 145 -6.57 -8.16 4.79
C GLU A 145 -7.82 -7.63 4.08
N ASN A 146 -7.74 -7.51 2.75
CA ASN A 146 -8.86 -7.12 1.89
C ASN A 146 -9.47 -5.74 2.22
N VAL A 147 -8.68 -4.84 2.79
CA VAL A 147 -9.07 -3.43 3.00
C VAL A 147 -8.97 -2.66 1.69
N SER A 148 -9.93 -1.77 1.44
CA SER A 148 -9.86 -0.79 0.34
C SER A 148 -9.75 0.63 0.89
N ILE A 149 -8.72 1.38 0.47
CA ILE A 149 -8.49 2.79 0.83
C ILE A 149 -8.63 3.63 -0.43
N ILE A 150 -9.66 4.49 -0.49
CA ILE A 150 -10.05 5.20 -1.71
C ILE A 150 -10.12 6.70 -1.43
N GLY A 151 -9.01 7.40 -1.72
CA GLY A 151 -8.85 8.84 -1.55
C GLY A 151 -9.09 9.31 -0.12
N ALA A 152 -8.46 8.65 0.85
CA ALA A 152 -8.52 8.97 2.26
C ALA A 152 -7.19 8.66 2.96
N SER A 153 -6.83 9.45 3.95
CA SER A 153 -5.61 9.28 4.76
C SER A 153 -5.87 8.58 6.08
N ILE A 154 -4.89 7.81 6.55
CA ILE A 154 -4.90 7.10 7.83
C ILE A 154 -3.75 7.67 8.68
N GLY A 155 -4.04 8.13 9.88
CA GLY A 155 -3.04 8.65 10.80
C GLY A 155 -2.06 7.57 11.30
N LYS A 156 -1.02 7.97 12.03
CA LYS A 156 -0.06 7.03 12.63
C LYS A 156 -0.69 6.14 13.70
N ASN A 157 -0.12 4.95 13.89
CA ASN A 157 -0.57 3.95 14.87
C ASN A 157 -2.07 3.63 14.75
N CYS A 158 -2.60 3.56 13.53
CA CYS A 158 -3.98 3.13 13.31
C CYS A 158 -4.06 1.63 13.04
N ILE A 159 -5.21 1.06 13.36
CA ILE A 159 -5.57 -0.30 12.96
C ILE A 159 -6.83 -0.22 12.10
N ILE A 160 -6.74 -0.68 10.86
CA ILE A 160 -7.90 -0.85 9.99
C ILE A 160 -8.24 -2.33 9.94
N GLY A 161 -9.41 -2.70 10.45
CA GLY A 161 -9.83 -4.11 10.45
C GLY A 161 -10.03 -4.66 9.05
N ALA A 162 -9.86 -5.97 8.89
CA ALA A 162 -10.04 -6.66 7.61
C ALA A 162 -11.41 -6.37 6.97
N ASN A 163 -11.47 -6.44 5.63
CA ASN A 163 -12.68 -6.17 4.83
C ASN A 163 -13.28 -4.76 4.99
N SER A 164 -12.52 -3.78 5.49
CA SER A 164 -13.00 -2.41 5.65
C SER A 164 -12.83 -1.57 4.37
N VAL A 165 -13.69 -0.58 4.18
CA VAL A 165 -13.61 0.38 3.06
C VAL A 165 -13.44 1.79 3.61
N VAL A 166 -12.23 2.33 3.47
CA VAL A 166 -11.84 3.65 3.98
C VAL A 166 -12.03 4.71 2.88
N THR A 167 -13.06 5.54 3.04
CA THR A 167 -13.40 6.63 2.10
C THR A 167 -13.32 8.02 2.75
N LYS A 168 -12.99 8.09 4.04
CA LYS A 168 -12.79 9.31 4.82
C LYS A 168 -11.57 9.12 5.71
N ASP A 169 -10.93 10.23 6.07
CA ASP A 169 -9.70 10.20 6.85
C ASP A 169 -9.92 9.55 8.23
N ILE A 170 -8.98 8.70 8.63
CA ILE A 170 -8.96 8.05 9.95
C ILE A 170 -7.93 8.76 10.84
N PRO A 171 -8.33 9.37 11.97
CA PRO A 171 -7.42 10.05 12.85
C PRO A 171 -6.35 9.12 13.43
N LYS A 172 -5.15 9.64 13.71
CA LYS A 172 -4.08 8.92 14.43
C LYS A 172 -4.59 8.22 15.70
N TYR A 173 -3.97 7.10 16.06
CA TYR A 173 -4.30 6.32 17.26
C TYR A 173 -5.77 5.87 17.32
N SER A 174 -6.27 5.35 16.20
CA SER A 174 -7.65 4.89 16.05
C SER A 174 -7.71 3.45 15.55
N ILE A 175 -8.73 2.72 15.98
CA ILE A 175 -9.13 1.44 15.38
C ILE A 175 -10.42 1.69 14.61
N ALA A 176 -10.41 1.42 13.32
CA ALA A 176 -11.57 1.59 12.44
C ALA A 176 -11.92 0.29 11.72
N VAL A 177 -13.22 0.04 11.56
CA VAL A 177 -13.76 -1.15 10.89
C VAL A 177 -15.00 -0.81 10.06
N GLY A 178 -15.32 -1.65 9.07
CA GLY A 178 -16.58 -1.59 8.32
C GLY A 178 -16.49 -0.92 6.95
N SER A 179 -17.63 -0.80 6.27
CA SER A 179 -17.77 -0.20 4.95
C SER A 179 -19.01 0.72 4.93
N PRO A 180 -18.84 2.06 5.04
CA PRO A 180 -17.57 2.76 5.23
C PRO A 180 -16.95 2.51 6.61
N ALA A 181 -15.63 2.56 6.66
CA ALA A 181 -14.87 2.35 7.89
C ALA A 181 -15.18 3.46 8.90
N SER A 182 -15.55 3.05 10.11
CA SER A 182 -15.86 3.95 11.23
C SER A 182 -14.96 3.65 12.41
N VAL A 183 -14.52 4.69 13.13
CA VAL A 183 -13.69 4.50 14.32
C VAL A 183 -14.52 3.89 15.42
N ILE A 184 -14.06 2.76 15.97
CA ILE A 184 -14.71 2.05 17.08
C ILE A 184 -13.92 2.13 18.39
N LYS A 185 -12.62 2.43 18.31
CA LYS A 185 -11.78 2.64 19.49
C LYS A 185 -10.75 3.75 19.25
N ARG A 186 -10.37 4.45 20.30
CA ARG A 186 -9.19 5.34 20.33
C ARG A 186 -8.23 4.92 21.42
N TYR A 187 -6.96 5.18 21.23
CA TYR A 187 -5.97 4.95 22.27
C TYR A 187 -6.05 6.07 23.30
N ASP A 188 -6.28 5.70 24.55
CA ASP A 188 -6.21 6.56 25.71
C ASP A 188 -4.78 6.51 26.26
N PHE A 189 -4.14 7.67 26.35
CA PHE A 189 -2.75 7.79 26.78
C PHE A 189 -2.58 7.77 28.30
N ASP A 190 -3.62 8.15 29.05
CA ASP A 190 -3.56 8.21 30.51
C ASP A 190 -3.64 6.79 31.09
N ILE A 191 -4.53 5.96 30.54
CA ILE A 191 -4.70 4.56 30.97
C ILE A 191 -3.99 3.54 30.07
N GLN A 192 -3.32 4.01 29.01
CA GLN A 192 -2.55 3.20 28.04
C GLN A 192 -3.35 2.06 27.39
N LYS A 193 -4.64 2.28 27.09
CA LYS A 193 -5.54 1.26 26.55
C LYS A 193 -6.36 1.79 25.38
N TRP A 194 -6.81 0.86 24.54
CA TRP A 194 -7.81 1.15 23.52
C TRP A 194 -9.20 1.21 24.15
N VAL A 195 -9.80 2.40 24.16
CA VAL A 195 -11.12 2.67 24.71
C VAL A 195 -12.14 2.72 23.58
N LYS A 196 -13.27 2.05 23.78
CA LYS A 196 -14.39 2.08 22.83
C LYS A 196 -14.98 3.49 22.79
N ILE A 197 -15.30 3.98 21.58
CA ILE A 197 -16.09 5.21 21.41
C ILE A 197 -17.57 4.88 21.61
#